data_AF-A0A821R1H6-F1
#
_entry.id   AF-A0A821R1H6-F1
#
_cell.length_a   1.000
_cell.length_b   1.000
_cell.length_c   1.000
_cell.angle_alpha   90.00
_cell.angle_beta   90.00
_cell.angle_gamma   90.00
#
_symmetry.space_group_name_H-M   'P 1'
#
loop_
_entity.id
_entity.type
_entity.pdbx_description
1 polymer ?
#
loop_
_entity_poly.entity_id
_entity_poly.type
_entity_poly.pdbx_seq_one_letter_code
_entity_poly.pdbx_strand_id
1 'polypeptide(L)'
;NTSIRIQHAAYVLRTCILSKAPQMIRDRKYHLKIHRSCLVGSEMVDWLIHQSPIVHSRSQAVDMWQALLEEGAIAHVSQEHYFKDKYLFYRFSGDEDETLIRPGNVEQNECEQQLADVILTLAQVGPDAMLRMILRKPRHERTIDDLEIIYDELLHVKALSHLSSLVKRELSGVLIFEAHPFKGKVCKNN
;
A
#
# COMPACT_ATOMS: atom_id res chain seq x y z
N ASN A 1 -15.69 7.74 -1.08
CA ASN A 1 -15.49 6.38 -1.62
C ASN A 1 -13.99 6.17 -1.80
N THR A 2 -13.29 5.79 -0.73
CA THR A 2 -11.82 5.73 -0.66
C THR A 2 -11.23 4.80 -1.72
N SER A 3 -11.90 3.67 -1.98
CA SER A 3 -11.50 2.70 -3.01
C SER A 3 -11.34 3.34 -4.41
N ILE A 4 -12.30 4.17 -4.85
CA ILE A 4 -12.19 4.88 -6.14
C ILE A 4 -10.95 5.78 -6.20
N ARG A 5 -10.62 6.47 -5.10
CA ARG A 5 -9.42 7.33 -5.04
C ARG A 5 -8.14 6.52 -5.14
N ILE A 6 -8.10 5.32 -4.53
CA ILE A 6 -6.93 4.43 -4.58
C ILE A 6 -6.77 3.80 -5.97
N GLN A 7 -7.86 3.42 -6.62
CA GLN A 7 -7.82 2.94 -8.01
C GLN A 7 -7.33 4.03 -8.97
N HIS A 8 -7.82 5.26 -8.80
CA HIS A 8 -7.34 6.41 -9.57
C HIS A 8 -5.85 6.69 -9.30
N ALA A 9 -5.42 6.63 -8.03
CA ALA A 9 -4.01 6.76 -7.66
C ALA A 9 -3.15 5.71 -8.39
N ALA A 10 -3.58 4.46 -8.42
CA ALA A 10 -2.88 3.39 -9.12
C ALA A 10 -2.75 3.66 -10.62
N TYR A 11 -3.81 4.14 -11.26
CA TYR A 11 -3.79 4.52 -12.67
C TYR A 11 -2.75 5.62 -12.95
N VAL A 12 -2.76 6.70 -12.16
CA VAL A 12 -1.80 7.80 -12.28
C VAL A 12 -0.36 7.29 -12.09
N LEU A 13 -0.10 6.52 -11.03
CA LEU A 13 1.23 5.95 -10.77
C LEU A 13 1.69 5.04 -11.90
N ARG A 14 0.83 4.14 -12.40
CA ARG A 14 1.14 3.23 -13.51
C ARG A 14 1.51 4.01 -14.76
N THR A 15 0.72 5.02 -15.13
CA THR A 15 0.98 5.88 -16.29
C THR A 15 2.29 6.64 -16.15
N CYS A 16 2.56 7.23 -14.99
CA CYS A 16 3.83 7.92 -14.73
C CYS A 16 5.03 6.97 -14.75
N ILE A 17 4.91 5.74 -14.24
CA ILE A 17 5.97 4.73 -14.31
C ILE A 17 6.23 4.33 -15.77
N LEU A 18 5.19 4.05 -16.56
CA LEU A 18 5.34 3.69 -17.97
C LEU A 18 5.98 4.80 -18.81
N SER A 19 5.75 6.07 -18.45
CA SER A 19 6.33 7.23 -19.13
C SER A 19 7.76 7.52 -18.67
N LYS A 20 8.00 7.64 -17.36
CA LYS A 20 9.28 8.11 -16.79
C LYS A 20 10.29 6.99 -16.51
N ALA A 21 9.82 5.77 -16.25
CA ALA A 21 10.65 4.64 -15.86
C ALA A 21 10.15 3.31 -16.50
N PRO A 22 10.03 3.24 -17.83
CA PRO A 22 9.45 2.08 -18.52
C PRO A 22 10.16 0.76 -18.22
N GLN A 23 11.45 0.80 -17.84
CA GLN A 23 12.24 -0.38 -17.46
C GLN A 23 11.73 -1.08 -16.19
N MET A 24 10.94 -0.41 -15.35
CA MET A 24 10.41 -0.99 -14.11
C MET A 24 9.34 -2.05 -14.38
N ILE A 25 8.49 -1.82 -15.37
CA ILE A 25 7.42 -2.74 -15.76
C ILE A 25 7.92 -3.62 -16.90
N ARG A 26 8.26 -4.87 -16.59
CA ARG A 26 8.80 -5.81 -17.57
C ARG A 26 8.60 -7.27 -17.16
N ASP A 27 8.74 -8.14 -18.15
CA ASP A 27 8.74 -9.57 -17.94
C ASP A 27 10.00 -9.99 -17.17
N ARG A 28 9.81 -10.77 -16.11
CA ARG A 28 10.90 -11.33 -15.31
C ARG A 28 10.77 -12.85 -15.24
N LYS A 29 11.89 -13.55 -15.39
CA LYS A 29 11.95 -15.01 -15.29
C LYS A 29 12.49 -15.40 -13.92
N TYR A 30 11.75 -16.22 -13.19
CA TYR A 30 12.14 -16.72 -11.87
C TYR A 30 11.66 -18.16 -11.68
N HIS A 31 12.52 -19.04 -11.15
CA HIS A 31 12.26 -20.49 -11.04
C HIS A 31 11.57 -21.11 -12.26
N LEU A 32 12.09 -20.83 -13.46
CA LEU A 32 11.56 -21.32 -14.75
C LEU A 32 10.15 -20.82 -15.12
N LYS A 33 9.51 -19.98 -14.30
CA LYS A 33 8.25 -19.31 -14.61
C LYS A 33 8.52 -17.89 -15.11
N ILE A 34 7.74 -17.46 -16.13
CA ILE A 34 7.76 -16.08 -16.63
C ILE A 34 6.65 -15.32 -15.93
N HIS A 35 7.03 -14.25 -15.23
CA HIS A 35 6.11 -13.29 -14.61
C HIS A 35 6.03 -12.06 -15.52
N ARG A 36 4.93 -11.94 -16.27
CA ARG A 36 4.73 -10.83 -17.21
C ARG A 36 4.39 -9.53 -16.51
N SER A 37 4.86 -8.42 -17.11
CA SER A 37 4.50 -7.05 -16.75
C SER A 37 4.59 -6.74 -15.25
N CYS A 38 5.62 -7.26 -14.58
CA CYS A 38 5.75 -7.10 -13.13
C CYS A 38 6.67 -5.92 -12.78
N LEU A 39 6.65 -5.54 -11.51
CA LEU A 39 7.54 -4.59 -10.84
C LEU A 39 8.22 -5.30 -9.67
N VAL A 40 9.35 -4.77 -9.21
CA VAL A 40 10.03 -5.26 -7.99
C VAL A 40 9.69 -4.34 -6.83
N GLY A 41 9.31 -4.89 -5.67
CA GLY A 41 8.93 -4.11 -4.48
C GLY A 41 9.95 -3.05 -4.09
N SER A 42 11.24 -3.39 -4.07
CA SER A 42 12.30 -2.42 -3.76
C SER A 42 12.45 -1.31 -4.81
N GLU A 43 12.29 -1.63 -6.10
CA GLU A 43 12.32 -0.64 -7.19
C GLU A 43 11.09 0.30 -7.10
N MET A 44 9.94 -0.21 -6.69
CA MET A 44 8.72 0.58 -6.47
C MET A 44 8.89 1.58 -5.32
N VAL A 45 9.51 1.16 -4.22
CA VAL A 45 9.85 2.03 -3.08
C VAL A 45 10.82 3.12 -3.51
N ASP A 46 11.90 2.74 -4.21
CA ASP A 46 12.89 3.69 -4.71
C ASP A 46 12.22 4.74 -5.59
N TRP A 47 11.43 4.30 -6.58
CA TRP A 47 10.80 5.22 -7.53
C TRP A 47 9.87 6.21 -6.82
N LEU A 48 9.07 5.76 -5.85
CA LEU A 48 8.13 6.61 -5.13
C LEU A 48 8.84 7.69 -4.29
N ILE A 49 9.94 7.33 -3.62
CA ILE A 49 10.78 8.29 -2.87
C ILE A 49 11.38 9.35 -3.82
N HIS A 50 11.81 8.94 -5.01
CA HIS A 50 12.35 9.88 -6.00
C HIS A 50 11.29 10.80 -6.63
N GLN A 51 10.00 10.45 -6.57
CA GLN A 51 8.94 11.28 -7.17
C GLN A 51 8.56 12.48 -6.32
N SER A 52 8.71 12.42 -4.99
CA SER A 52 8.24 13.50 -4.13
C SER A 52 9.02 13.61 -2.82
N PRO A 53 9.44 14.82 -2.43
CA PRO A 53 10.18 15.04 -1.19
C PRO A 53 9.36 14.78 0.08
N ILE A 54 8.03 14.62 -0.03
CA ILE A 54 7.16 14.34 1.14
C ILE A 54 7.28 12.89 1.63
N VAL A 55 7.92 12.01 0.84
CA VAL A 55 8.15 10.62 1.19
C VAL A 55 9.53 10.53 1.83
N HIS A 56 9.56 10.64 3.16
CA HIS A 56 10.79 10.83 3.93
C HIS A 56 11.49 9.51 4.28
N SER A 57 10.81 8.36 4.13
CA SER A 57 11.35 7.06 4.49
C SER A 57 10.84 5.93 3.59
N ARG A 58 11.62 4.84 3.53
CA ARG A 58 11.22 3.60 2.85
C ARG A 58 10.00 2.96 3.50
N SER A 59 9.87 3.05 4.83
CA SER A 59 8.69 2.57 5.56
C SER A 59 7.43 3.29 5.11
N GLN A 60 7.48 4.62 5.01
CA GLN A 60 6.34 5.41 4.54
C GLN A 60 5.93 5.00 3.11
N ALA A 61 6.89 4.78 2.22
CA ALA A 61 6.61 4.28 0.88
C ALA A 61 5.98 2.88 0.90
N VAL A 62 6.43 1.99 1.79
CA VAL A 62 5.83 0.65 2.00
C VAL A 62 4.37 0.78 2.42
N ASP A 63 4.04 1.69 3.34
CA ASP A 63 2.68 1.94 3.80
C ASP A 63 1.76 2.41 2.66
N MET A 64 2.28 3.32 1.82
CA MET A 64 1.57 3.83 0.64
C MET A 64 1.28 2.73 -0.38
N TRP A 65 2.26 1.87 -0.66
CA TRP A 65 2.06 0.72 -1.56
C TRP A 65 1.16 -0.35 -0.93
N GLN A 66 1.20 -0.53 0.39
CA GLN A 66 0.31 -1.42 1.11
C GLN A 66 -1.16 -0.99 0.98
N ALA A 67 -1.44 0.32 0.95
CA ALA A 67 -2.80 0.83 0.68
C ALA A 67 -3.31 0.44 -0.72
N LEU A 68 -2.44 0.52 -1.74
CA LEU A 68 -2.78 0.09 -3.11
C LEU A 68 -3.00 -1.42 -3.20
N LEU A 69 -2.23 -2.21 -2.44
CA LEU A 69 -2.36 -3.66 -2.39
C LEU A 69 -3.65 -4.10 -1.69
N GLU A 70 -4.00 -3.45 -0.57
CA GLU A 70 -5.22 -3.74 0.20
C GLU A 70 -6.49 -3.53 -0.64
N GLU A 71 -6.52 -2.49 -1.48
CA GLU A 71 -7.65 -2.17 -2.36
C GLU A 71 -7.62 -2.96 -3.68
N GLY A 72 -6.64 -3.85 -3.88
CA GLY A 72 -6.51 -4.66 -5.09
C GLY A 72 -6.18 -3.84 -6.33
N ALA A 73 -5.56 -2.67 -6.18
CA ALA A 73 -5.08 -1.87 -7.30
C ALA A 73 -3.69 -2.34 -7.79
N ILE A 74 -2.94 -2.98 -6.89
CA ILE A 74 -1.79 -3.81 -7.20
C ILE A 74 -1.95 -5.17 -6.52
N ALA A 75 -1.23 -6.17 -7.02
CA ALA A 75 -1.19 -7.50 -6.44
C ALA A 75 0.24 -8.05 -6.41
N HIS A 76 0.55 -8.83 -5.36
CA HIS A 76 1.73 -9.69 -5.38
C HIS A 76 1.48 -10.83 -6.39
N VAL A 77 2.48 -11.19 -7.20
CA VAL A 77 2.29 -12.20 -8.27
C VAL A 77 1.89 -13.59 -7.79
N SER A 78 2.12 -13.93 -6.52
CA SER A 78 1.62 -15.17 -5.89
C SER A 78 0.41 -14.97 -4.99
N GLN A 79 -0.04 -13.72 -4.76
CA GLN A 79 -1.12 -13.36 -3.84
C GLN A 79 -0.90 -13.74 -2.36
N GLU A 80 0.32 -14.12 -1.98
CA GLU A 80 0.63 -14.60 -0.62
C GLU A 80 1.23 -13.55 0.31
N HIS A 81 1.51 -12.36 -0.19
CA HIS A 81 2.32 -11.38 0.55
C HIS A 81 1.67 -10.00 0.57
N TYR A 82 1.70 -9.41 1.75
CA TYR A 82 1.63 -7.96 1.94
C TYR A 82 2.78 -7.26 1.20
N PHE A 83 2.68 -5.95 1.04
CA PHE A 83 3.73 -5.20 0.37
C PHE A 83 5.02 -5.24 1.21
N LYS A 84 6.14 -5.52 0.55
CA LYS A 84 7.46 -5.59 1.18
C LYS A 84 8.48 -4.91 0.28
N ASP A 85 9.33 -4.11 0.89
CA ASP A 85 10.52 -3.54 0.29
C ASP A 85 11.61 -4.61 0.12
N LYS A 86 11.38 -5.53 -0.82
CA LYS A 86 12.24 -6.69 -1.11
C LYS A 86 12.21 -6.99 -2.60
N TYR A 87 13.05 -7.94 -3.01
CA TYR A 87 13.02 -8.54 -4.34
C TYR A 87 11.82 -9.50 -4.51
N LEU A 88 10.61 -8.93 -4.42
CA LEU A 88 9.33 -9.61 -4.67
C LEU A 88 8.62 -8.93 -5.82
N PHE A 89 7.83 -9.70 -6.57
CA PHE A 89 7.19 -9.19 -7.77
C PHE A 89 5.74 -8.77 -7.49
N TYR A 90 5.42 -7.57 -7.95
CA TYR A 90 4.08 -7.00 -7.89
C TYR A 90 3.62 -6.63 -9.29
N ARG A 91 2.32 -6.44 -9.47
CA ARG A 91 1.71 -6.09 -10.75
C ARG A 91 0.54 -5.14 -10.51
N PHE A 92 0.32 -4.19 -11.41
CA PHE A 92 -0.90 -3.39 -11.43
C PHE A 92 -2.09 -4.21 -11.93
N SER A 93 -3.26 -3.96 -11.36
CA SER A 93 -4.50 -4.57 -11.83
C SER A 93 -4.80 -4.12 -13.26
N GLY A 94 -5.07 -5.07 -14.15
CA GLY A 94 -5.23 -4.84 -15.60
C GLY A 94 -4.03 -5.28 -16.45
N ASP A 95 -2.84 -5.42 -15.87
CA ASP A 95 -1.64 -5.87 -16.61
C ASP A 95 -1.50 -7.40 -16.69
N GLU A 96 -2.50 -8.16 -16.22
CA GLU A 96 -2.41 -9.62 -16.09
C GLU A 96 -2.44 -10.35 -17.44
N ASP A 97 -3.32 -9.91 -18.33
CA ASP A 97 -3.64 -10.63 -19.58
C ASP A 97 -3.59 -9.74 -20.84
N GLU A 98 -3.33 -8.44 -20.68
CA GLU A 98 -3.32 -7.50 -21.81
C GLU A 98 -1.90 -7.14 -22.26
N THR A 99 -1.75 -6.89 -23.57
CA THR A 99 -0.58 -6.19 -24.10
C THR A 99 -0.50 -4.84 -23.40
N LEU A 100 0.65 -4.52 -22.78
CA LEU A 100 0.87 -3.23 -22.12
C LEU A 100 0.57 -2.07 -23.10
N ILE A 101 -0.60 -1.45 -22.93
CA ILE A 101 -0.96 -0.27 -23.69
C ILE A 101 -0.23 0.92 -23.05
N ARG A 102 0.65 1.55 -23.83
CA ARG A 102 1.29 2.79 -23.42
C ARG A 102 0.25 3.92 -23.53
N PRO A 103 0.05 4.70 -22.45
CA PRO A 103 -0.87 5.83 -22.47
C PRO A 103 -0.43 6.87 -23.50
N GLY A 104 -1.39 7.59 -24.08
CA GLY A 104 -1.11 8.68 -25.03
C GLY A 104 -0.42 9.87 -24.37
N ASN A 105 0.22 10.74 -25.16
CA ASN A 105 0.94 11.90 -24.62
C ASN A 105 0.05 12.85 -23.78
N VAL A 106 -1.23 12.97 -24.13
CA VAL A 106 -2.20 13.79 -23.38
C VAL A 106 -2.43 13.19 -21.99
N GLU A 107 -2.75 11.88 -21.93
CA GLU A 107 -2.96 11.17 -20.66
C GLU A 107 -1.72 11.18 -19.77
N GLN A 108 -0.53 11.05 -20.37
CA GLN A 108 0.73 11.13 -19.64
C GLN A 108 0.91 12.50 -18.96
N ASN A 109 0.66 13.59 -19.68
CA ASN A 109 0.77 14.94 -19.14
C ASN A 109 -0.26 15.20 -18.02
N GLU A 110 -1.50 14.72 -18.20
CA GLU A 110 -2.55 14.85 -17.18
C GLU A 110 -2.20 14.09 -15.90
N CYS A 111 -1.75 12.83 -16.03
CA CYS A 111 -1.33 12.03 -14.87
C CYS A 111 -0.13 12.65 -14.17
N GLU A 112 0.83 13.19 -14.92
CA GLU A 112 2.01 13.86 -14.34
C GLU A 112 1.62 15.08 -13.50
N GLN A 113 0.63 15.87 -13.93
CA GLN A 113 0.12 17.00 -13.16
C GLN A 113 -0.60 16.56 -11.88
N GLN A 114 -1.24 15.40 -11.88
CA GLN A 114 -1.98 14.85 -10.74
C GLN A 114 -1.08 14.06 -9.76
N LEU A 115 0.15 13.74 -10.16
CA LEU A 115 1.03 12.85 -9.40
C LEU A 115 1.26 13.33 -7.97
N ALA A 116 1.49 14.63 -7.77
CA ALA A 116 1.74 15.19 -6.43
C ALA A 116 0.54 14.99 -5.48
N ASP A 117 -0.68 15.26 -5.94
CA ASP A 117 -1.91 15.10 -5.16
C ASP A 117 -2.22 13.63 -4.86
N VAL A 118 -1.90 12.75 -5.80
CA VAL A 118 -2.01 11.29 -5.63
C VAL A 118 -1.03 10.80 -4.56
N ILE A 119 0.23 11.23 -4.60
CA ILE A 119 1.22 10.87 -3.58
C ILE A 119 0.79 11.41 -2.21
N LEU A 120 0.27 12.64 -2.12
CA LEU A 120 -0.26 13.19 -0.87
C LEU A 120 -1.44 12.37 -0.34
N THR A 121 -2.36 11.96 -1.22
CA THR A 121 -3.47 11.09 -0.85
C THR A 121 -2.97 9.75 -0.30
N LEU A 122 -1.99 9.13 -0.95
CA LEU A 122 -1.42 7.87 -0.51
C LEU A 122 -0.68 8.00 0.82
N ALA A 123 0.04 9.10 1.04
CA ALA A 123 0.71 9.37 2.31
C ALA A 123 -0.27 9.51 3.49
N GLN A 124 -1.49 9.98 3.24
CA GLN A 124 -2.54 10.11 4.27
C GLN A 124 -3.23 8.77 4.60
N VAL A 125 -3.38 7.88 3.62
CA VAL A 125 -4.10 6.60 3.78
C VAL A 125 -3.18 5.41 4.09
N GLY A 126 -1.89 5.54 3.79
CA GLY A 126 -0.88 4.50 4.00
C GLY A 126 -0.78 4.00 5.44
N PRO A 127 -0.61 4.87 6.45
CA PRO A 127 -0.42 4.43 7.84
C PRO A 127 -1.61 3.60 8.37
N ASP A 128 -2.83 4.01 8.06
CA ASP A 128 -4.06 3.30 8.42
C ASP A 128 -4.20 1.96 7.67
N ALA A 129 -3.78 1.88 6.41
CA ALA A 129 -3.70 0.61 5.68
C ALA A 129 -2.66 -0.35 6.27
N MET A 130 -1.51 0.18 6.69
CA MET A 130 -0.46 -0.58 7.37
C MET A 130 -0.95 -1.09 8.73
N LEU A 131 -1.62 -0.24 9.52
CA LEU A 131 -2.24 -0.62 10.79
C LEU A 131 -3.20 -1.80 10.62
N ARG A 132 -4.12 -1.72 9.65
CA ARG A 132 -5.04 -2.82 9.36
C ARG A 132 -4.33 -4.09 8.93
N MET A 133 -3.27 -3.98 8.12
CA MET A 133 -2.46 -5.14 7.73
C MET A 133 -1.85 -5.81 8.97
N ILE A 134 -1.19 -5.04 9.84
CA ILE A 134 -0.53 -5.57 11.03
C ILE A 134 -1.54 -6.17 12.01
N LEU A 135 -2.68 -5.52 12.23
CA LEU A 135 -3.67 -6.02 13.18
C LEU A 135 -4.36 -7.31 12.72
N ARG A 136 -4.31 -7.64 11.41
CA ARG A 136 -4.74 -8.96 10.90
C ARG A 136 -3.77 -10.09 11.28
N LYS A 137 -2.51 -9.79 11.63
CA LYS A 137 -1.58 -10.80 12.16
C LYS A 137 -2.04 -11.25 13.56
N PRO A 138 -1.93 -12.55 13.90
CA PRO A 138 -2.05 -13.02 15.27
C PRO A 138 -1.09 -12.26 16.21
N ARG A 139 -1.51 -11.99 17.44
CA ARG A 139 -0.72 -11.21 18.42
C ARG A 139 0.71 -11.74 18.63
N HIS A 140 0.87 -13.06 18.61
CA HIS A 140 2.17 -13.72 18.82
C HIS A 140 3.09 -13.67 17.60
N GLU A 141 2.60 -13.24 16.43
CA GLU A 141 3.38 -13.07 15.20
C GLU A 141 3.75 -11.61 14.93
N ARG A 142 3.31 -10.67 15.78
CA ARG A 142 3.64 -9.24 15.65
C ARG A 142 5.06 -9.00 16.17
N THR A 143 5.87 -8.40 15.32
CA THR A 143 7.25 -7.98 15.64
C THR A 143 7.26 -6.73 16.53
N ILE A 144 8.43 -6.35 17.04
CA ILE A 144 8.57 -5.09 17.81
C ILE A 144 8.22 -3.89 16.92
N ASP A 145 8.72 -3.86 15.69
CA ASP A 145 8.41 -2.82 14.70
C ASP A 145 6.89 -2.75 14.42
N ASP A 146 6.21 -3.89 14.35
CA ASP A 146 4.75 -3.93 14.20
C ASP A 146 4.03 -3.24 15.37
N LEU A 147 4.50 -3.45 16.61
CA LEU A 147 3.92 -2.84 17.81
C LEU A 147 4.19 -1.34 17.90
N GLU A 148 5.34 -0.88 17.39
CA GLU A 148 5.67 0.54 17.27
C GLU A 148 4.74 1.24 16.28
N ILE A 149 4.53 0.64 15.10
CA ILE A 149 3.59 1.18 14.09
C ILE A 149 2.17 1.26 14.66
N ILE A 150 1.69 0.21 15.34
CA ILE A 150 0.38 0.26 15.99
C ILE A 150 0.34 1.40 16.99
N TYR A 151 1.33 1.52 17.87
CA TYR A 151 1.39 2.56 18.89
C TYR A 151 1.34 3.97 18.28
N ASP A 152 2.12 4.24 17.24
CA ASP A 152 2.16 5.53 16.56
C ASP A 152 0.80 5.89 15.97
N GLU A 153 0.08 4.93 15.40
CA GLU A 153 -1.28 5.14 14.91
C GLU A 153 -2.27 5.41 16.05
N LEU A 154 -2.15 4.73 17.20
CA LEU A 154 -3.01 5.00 18.37
C LEU A 154 -2.84 6.41 18.95
N LEU A 155 -1.70 7.07 18.72
CA LEU A 155 -1.52 8.47 19.09
C LEU A 155 -2.48 9.39 18.32
N HIS A 156 -2.82 9.03 17.09
CA HIS A 156 -3.67 9.81 16.19
C HIS A 156 -5.17 9.46 16.33
N VAL A 157 -5.51 8.35 17.00
CA VAL A 157 -6.91 7.95 17.22
C VAL A 157 -7.58 8.87 18.25
N LYS A 158 -8.44 9.78 17.77
CA LYS A 158 -9.17 10.76 18.61
C LYS A 158 -9.94 10.12 19.76
N ALA A 159 -10.53 8.94 19.55
CA ALA A 159 -11.27 8.21 20.59
C ALA A 159 -10.38 7.78 21.77
N LEU A 160 -9.08 7.61 21.55
CA LEU A 160 -8.09 7.21 22.56
C LEU A 160 -7.29 8.41 23.10
N SER A 161 -7.63 9.64 22.71
CA SER A 161 -6.87 10.85 23.09
C SER A 161 -6.78 11.07 24.60
N HIS A 162 -7.75 10.56 25.36
CA HIS A 162 -7.79 10.62 26.82
C HIS A 162 -6.92 9.57 27.54
N LEU A 163 -6.41 8.57 26.82
CA LEU A 163 -5.55 7.53 27.39
C LEU A 163 -4.10 8.01 27.45
N SER A 164 -3.39 7.61 28.51
CA SER A 164 -1.96 7.89 28.65
C SER A 164 -1.13 7.16 27.59
N SER A 165 0.05 7.68 27.28
CA SER A 165 0.97 7.04 26.33
C SER A 165 1.37 5.63 26.77
N LEU A 166 1.50 5.39 28.08
CA LEU A 166 1.78 4.05 28.61
C LEU A 166 0.61 3.10 28.31
N VAL A 167 -0.64 3.52 28.54
CA VAL A 167 -1.82 2.70 28.23
C VAL A 167 -1.89 2.40 26.73
N LYS A 168 -1.64 3.38 25.86
CA LYS A 168 -1.60 3.16 24.40
C LYS A 168 -0.51 2.17 24.00
N ARG A 169 0.63 2.18 24.69
CA ARG A 169 1.73 1.24 24.46
C ARG A 169 1.40 -0.18 24.91
N GLU A 170 0.70 -0.35 26.03
CA GLU A 170 0.17 -1.67 26.42
C GLU A 170 -0.92 -2.14 25.44
N LEU A 171 -1.78 -1.23 24.97
CA LEU A 171 -2.85 -1.54 24.01
C LEU A 171 -2.30 -2.06 22.68
N SER A 172 -1.15 -1.57 22.20
CA SER A 172 -0.60 -2.03 20.92
C SER A 172 -0.34 -3.54 20.89
N GLY A 173 0.02 -4.13 22.04
CA GLY A 173 0.24 -5.58 22.19
C GLY A 173 -1.03 -6.43 22.21
N VAL A 174 -2.18 -5.85 22.57
CA VAL A 174 -3.41 -6.61 22.83
C VAL A 174 -4.55 -6.34 21.85
N LEU A 175 -4.44 -5.29 21.01
CA LEU A 175 -5.48 -4.90 20.06
C LEU A 175 -5.86 -6.03 19.08
N ILE A 176 -7.16 -6.15 18.86
CA ILE A 176 -7.79 -7.07 17.91
C ILE A 176 -8.48 -6.24 16.83
N PHE A 177 -8.37 -6.67 15.59
CA PHE A 177 -9.09 -6.06 14.46
C PHE A 177 -10.22 -6.97 14.00
N GLU A 178 -11.41 -6.39 13.86
CA GLU A 178 -12.59 -7.06 13.34
C GLU A 178 -13.18 -6.25 12.18
N ALA A 179 -13.51 -6.94 11.09
CA ALA A 179 -14.16 -6.35 9.93
C ALA A 179 -15.48 -7.08 9.63
N HIS A 180 -16.50 -6.33 9.20
CA HIS A 180 -17.81 -6.86 8.86
C HIS A 180 -18.23 -6.36 7.47
N PRO A 181 -18.27 -7.26 6.46
CA PRO A 181 -18.49 -6.85 5.07
C PRO A 181 -19.94 -6.45 4.77
N PHE A 182 -20.90 -6.94 5.57
CA PHE A 182 -22.32 -6.69 5.36
C PHE A 182 -22.87 -5.66 6.34
N LYS A 183 -23.57 -4.65 5.81
CA LYS A 183 -24.36 -3.72 6.61
C LYS A 183 -25.49 -4.48 7.32
N GLY A 184 -25.78 -4.11 8.58
CA GLY A 184 -26.86 -4.71 9.37
C GLY A 184 -26.45 -5.91 10.24
N LYS A 185 -25.16 -6.30 10.22
CA LYS A 185 -24.66 -7.28 11.19
C LYS A 185 -24.69 -6.68 12.60
N VAL A 186 -25.33 -7.38 13.53
CA VAL A 186 -25.36 -7.01 14.96
C VAL A 186 -24.03 -7.42 15.59
N CYS A 187 -23.23 -6.45 16.02
CA CYS A 187 -22.03 -6.71 16.81
C CYS A 187 -22.43 -7.09 18.24
N LYS A 188 -21.95 -8.23 18.74
CA LYS A 188 -22.10 -8.65 20.14
C LYS A 188 -20.72 -8.64 20.77
N ASN A 189 -20.60 -8.08 21.97
CA ASN A 189 -19.38 -8.20 22.76
C ASN A 189 -19.29 -9.66 23.25
N ASN A 190 -18.18 -10.33 22.93
CA ASN A 190 -17.81 -11.60 23.55
C ASN A 190 -17.14 -11.35 24.91
#